data_AF-A0A937V4E8-F1
#
_entry.id   AF-A0A937V4E8-F1
#
_cell.length_a   1.000
_cell.length_b   1.000
_cell.length_c   1.000
_cell.angle_alpha   90.00
_cell.angle_beta   90.00
_cell.angle_gamma   90.00
#
_symmetry.space_group_name_H-M   'P 1'
#
loop_
_entity.id
_entity.type
_entity.pdbx_description
1 polymer ?
#
loop_
_entity_poly.entity_id
_entity_poly.type
_entity_poly.pdbx_seq_one_letter_code
_entity_poly.pdbx_strand_id
1 'polypeptide(L)'
;MALKIIEHFDSSFSLESEAKAALFALLTAETFLQEISQTAGCSSVEFTQLLFQPIPYTAATPKGMPAEFEPFHTSTDHIIINVPPNFMFKAKIFKPSRLCAIYRKAT
;
A
#
# COMPACT_ATOMS: atom_id res chain seq x y z
N MET A 1 21.11 -4.39 -11.43
CA MET A 1 19.90 -5.07 -11.95
C MET A 1 18.73 -4.16 -11.70
N ALA A 2 18.17 -3.57 -12.75
CA ALA A 2 17.05 -2.66 -12.65
C ALA A 2 15.76 -3.48 -12.45
N LEU A 3 15.20 -3.39 -11.25
CA LEU A 3 13.85 -3.89 -10.99
C LEU A 3 12.93 -3.11 -11.94
N LYS A 4 12.45 -3.77 -13.00
CA LYS A 4 11.32 -3.28 -13.79
C LYS A 4 10.21 -3.06 -12.79
N ILE A 5 9.84 -1.80 -12.58
CA ILE A 5 8.64 -1.40 -11.85
C ILE A 5 7.49 -1.94 -12.69
N ILE A 6 7.09 -3.18 -12.41
CA ILE A 6 5.93 -3.76 -13.05
C ILE A 6 4.75 -3.03 -12.43
N GLU A 7 4.05 -2.26 -13.25
CA GLU A 7 2.76 -1.68 -12.95
C GLU A 7 1.70 -2.79 -12.85
N HIS A 8 1.88 -3.75 -11.93
CA HIS A 8 0.81 -4.64 -11.49
C HIS A 8 -0.09 -3.83 -10.54
N PHE A 9 -0.83 -2.91 -11.15
CA PHE A 9 -2.03 -2.37 -10.55
C PHE A 9 -3.05 -3.50 -10.57
N ASP A 10 -3.47 -3.92 -9.38
CA ASP A 10 -4.65 -4.74 -9.14
C ASP A 10 -5.77 -4.24 -10.08
N SER A 11 -6.08 -5.04 -11.10
CA SER A 11 -7.07 -4.73 -12.15
C SER A 11 -8.50 -4.48 -11.62
N SER A 12 -8.68 -4.51 -10.30
CA SER A 12 -9.91 -4.18 -9.59
C SER A 12 -10.18 -2.67 -9.45
N PHE A 13 -9.17 -1.78 -9.54
CA PHE A 13 -9.41 -0.33 -9.52
C PHE A 13 -8.42 0.48 -10.36
N SER A 14 -8.91 1.59 -10.90
CA SER A 14 -8.09 2.59 -11.59
C SER A 14 -8.13 3.88 -10.78
N LEU A 15 -6.95 4.42 -10.45
CA LEU A 15 -6.82 5.77 -9.91
C LEU A 15 -6.50 6.74 -11.06
N GLU A 16 -7.16 7.89 -11.07
CA GLU A 16 -6.80 8.97 -11.98
C GLU A 16 -5.36 9.43 -11.71
N SER A 17 -4.62 9.83 -12.75
CA SER A 17 -3.19 10.19 -12.62
C SER A 17 -2.94 11.27 -11.57
N GLU A 18 -3.83 12.26 -11.44
CA GLU A 18 -3.74 13.32 -10.44
C GLU A 18 -3.98 12.76 -9.02
N ALA A 19 -5.01 11.94 -8.84
CA ALA A 19 -5.33 11.27 -7.58
C ALA A 19 -4.20 10.35 -7.12
N LYS A 20 -3.60 9.59 -8.06
CA LYS A 20 -2.44 8.74 -7.80
C LYS A 20 -1.26 9.56 -7.32
N ALA A 21 -0.91 10.63 -8.03
CA ALA A 21 0.21 11.50 -7.66
C ALA A 21 0.00 12.13 -6.28
N ALA A 22 -1.21 12.63 -6.00
CA ALA A 22 -1.56 13.20 -4.70
C ALA A 22 -1.48 12.16 -3.58
N LEU A 23 -2.02 10.96 -3.79
CA LEU A 23 -1.96 9.88 -2.80
C LEU A 23 -0.51 9.45 -2.55
N PHE A 24 0.28 9.27 -3.61
CA PHE A 24 1.66 8.82 -3.49
C PHE A 24 2.50 9.85 -2.74
N ALA A 25 2.34 11.14 -3.04
CA ALA A 25 3.01 12.21 -2.31
C ALA A 25 2.73 12.17 -0.79
N LEU A 26 1.50 11.82 -0.40
CA LEU A 26 1.13 11.65 1.00
C LEU A 26 1.72 10.36 1.61
N LEU A 27 1.70 9.26 0.86
CA LEU A 27 2.24 7.96 1.29
C LEU A 27 3.77 7.92 1.35
N THR A 28 4.45 8.83 0.65
CA THR A 28 5.90 9.04 0.68
C THR A 28 6.31 10.24 1.55
N ALA A 29 5.38 10.88 2.26
CA ALA A 29 5.70 12.00 3.13
C ALA A 29 6.60 11.53 4.28
N GLU A 30 7.71 12.22 4.54
CA GLU A 30 8.71 11.82 5.54
C GLU A 30 8.10 11.61 6.92
N THR A 31 7.18 12.47 7.33
CA THR A 31 6.46 12.35 8.61
C THR A 31 5.69 11.03 8.70
N PHE A 32 5.03 10.63 7.61
CA PHE A 32 4.26 9.39 7.57
C PHE A 32 5.17 8.15 7.53
N LEU A 33 6.27 8.22 6.78
CA LEU A 33 7.27 7.15 6.77
C LEU A 33 7.90 6.95 8.16
N GLN A 34 8.19 8.04 8.88
CA GLN A 34 8.70 7.97 10.25
C GLN A 34 7.69 7.36 11.22
N GLU A 35 6.41 7.71 11.12
CA GLU A 35 5.35 7.11 11.93
C GLU A 35 5.24 5.59 11.69
N ILE A 36 5.30 5.17 10.43
CA ILE A 36 5.27 3.75 10.07
C ILE A 36 6.51 3.03 10.61
N SER A 37 7.72 3.60 10.42
CA SER A 37 8.95 2.95 10.86
C SER A 37 9.03 2.82 12.38
N GLN A 38 8.57 3.84 13.12
CA GLN A 38 8.45 3.79 14.58
C GLN A 38 7.47 2.71 15.03
N THR A 39 6.28 2.66 14.40
CA THR A 39 5.25 1.66 14.73
C THR A 39 5.72 0.24 14.43
N ALA A 40 6.49 0.06 13.35
CA ALA A 40 7.01 -1.23 12.93
C ALA A 40 8.34 -1.62 13.62
N GLY A 41 8.92 -0.73 14.43
CA GLY A 41 10.19 -0.96 15.12
C GLY A 41 11.39 -1.12 14.20
N CYS A 42 11.44 -0.41 13.07
CA CYS A 42 12.54 -0.47 12.10
C CYS A 42 13.19 0.90 11.87
N SER A 43 14.42 0.89 11.35
CA SER A 43 15.22 2.10 11.10
C SER A 43 14.52 3.05 10.13
N SER A 44 14.03 2.53 9.01
CA SER A 44 13.23 3.28 8.04
C SER A 44 12.34 2.36 7.21
N VAL A 45 11.38 2.97 6.51
CA VAL A 45 10.53 2.28 5.55
C VAL A 45 10.51 3.01 4.22
N GLU A 46 10.33 2.25 3.16
CA GLU A 46 10.25 2.73 1.79
C GLU A 46 8.91 2.32 1.19
N PHE A 47 8.16 3.28 0.64
CA PHE A 47 6.91 2.97 -0.05
C PHE A 47 7.21 2.25 -1.37
N THR A 48 6.70 1.03 -1.52
CA THR A 48 6.97 0.18 -2.71
C THR A 48 6.16 0.60 -3.94
N GLN A 49 5.31 1.62 -3.82
CA GLN A 49 4.34 2.03 -4.85
C GLN A 49 3.26 0.99 -5.17
N LEU A 50 3.23 -0.12 -4.44
CA LEU A 50 2.19 -1.14 -4.54
C LEU A 50 1.01 -0.77 -3.64
N LEU A 51 -0.17 -0.74 -4.25
CA LEU A 51 -1.45 -0.56 -3.59
C LEU A 51 -2.39 -1.69 -3.99
N PHE A 52 -3.24 -2.11 -3.05
CA PHE A 52 -4.28 -3.09 -3.34
C PHE A 52 -5.55 -2.81 -2.54
N GLN A 53 -6.67 -3.37 -3.00
CA GLN A 53 -7.90 -3.34 -2.24
C GLN A 53 -8.00 -4.56 -1.33
N PRO A 54 -8.25 -4.40 -0.03
CA PRO A 54 -8.57 -5.53 0.82
C PRO A 54 -9.91 -6.12 0.36
N ILE A 55 -9.91 -7.41 0.05
CA ILE A 55 -11.09 -8.13 -0.42
C ILE A 55 -11.84 -8.74 0.77
N PRO A 56 -13.17 -8.94 0.67
CA PRO A 56 -13.91 -9.62 1.71
C PRO A 56 -13.32 -11.02 1.98
N TYR A 57 -13.41 -11.44 3.25
CA TYR A 57 -13.11 -12.82 3.61
C TYR A 57 -14.10 -13.74 2.88
N THR A 58 -13.59 -14.64 2.05
CA THR A 58 -14.37 -15.71 1.43
C THR A 58 -13.65 -17.04 1.60
N ALA A 59 -14.34 -18.16 1.36
CA ALA A 59 -13.71 -19.48 1.39
C ALA A 59 -12.53 -19.62 0.41
N ALA A 60 -12.49 -18.82 -0.66
CA ALA A 60 -11.38 -18.75 -1.61
C ALA A 60 -10.28 -17.76 -1.20
N THR A 61 -10.56 -16.84 -0.27
CA THR A 61 -9.67 -15.73 0.12
C THR A 61 -9.64 -15.58 1.65
N PRO A 62 -9.11 -16.59 2.38
CA PRO A 62 -9.18 -16.66 3.83
C PRO A 62 -8.39 -15.55 4.54
N LYS A 63 -7.52 -14.79 3.84
CA LYS A 63 -6.77 -13.66 4.41
C LYS A 63 -7.33 -12.29 4.04
N GLY A 64 -8.45 -12.23 3.32
CA GLY A 64 -9.03 -10.96 2.89
C GLY A 64 -8.11 -10.11 2.01
N MET A 65 -7.19 -10.76 1.29
CA MET A 65 -6.23 -10.11 0.41
C MET A 65 -6.07 -10.87 -0.91
N PRO A 66 -5.73 -10.20 -2.03
CA PRO A 66 -5.45 -10.87 -3.28
C PRO A 66 -4.21 -11.78 -3.16
N ALA A 67 -4.23 -12.92 -3.85
CA ALA A 67 -3.18 -13.95 -3.77
C ALA A 67 -1.78 -13.41 -4.13
N GLU A 68 -1.72 -12.42 -5.02
CA GLU A 68 -0.47 -11.76 -5.44
C GLU A 68 0.18 -10.95 -4.31
N PHE A 69 -0.59 -10.51 -3.31
CA PHE A 69 -0.10 -9.73 -2.18
C PHE A 69 0.13 -10.56 -0.90
N GLU A 70 -0.31 -11.82 -0.87
CA GLU A 70 -0.04 -12.74 0.24
C GLU A 70 1.45 -12.91 0.60
N PRO A 71 2.40 -12.94 -0.37
CA PRO A 71 3.82 -13.02 -0.05
C PRO A 71 4.31 -11.82 0.79
N PHE A 72 3.76 -10.63 0.58
CA PHE A 72 4.14 -9.44 1.37
C PHE A 72 3.61 -9.48 2.81
N HIS A 73 2.48 -10.17 3.04
CA HIS A 73 1.98 -10.39 4.41
C HIS A 73 2.83 -11.42 5.18
N THR A 74 3.41 -12.39 4.49
CA THR A 74 4.25 -13.42 5.12
C THR A 74 5.72 -13.02 5.21
N SER A 75 6.14 -12.01 4.44
CA SER A 75 7.49 -11.47 4.47
C SER A 75 7.75 -10.63 5.72
N THR A 76 8.86 -10.91 6.40
CA THR A 76 9.37 -10.10 7.51
C THR A 76 9.99 -8.79 7.06
N ASP A 77 10.18 -8.58 5.76
CA ASP A 77 10.83 -7.39 5.19
C ASP A 77 9.82 -6.37 4.69
N HIS A 78 8.54 -6.73 4.67
CA HIS A 78 7.46 -5.87 4.20
C HIS A 78 6.46 -5.57 5.31
N ILE A 79 5.74 -4.46 5.16
CA ILE A 79 4.67 -4.03 6.05
C ILE A 79 3.51 -3.60 5.16
N ILE A 80 2.32 -4.03 5.55
CA ILE A 80 1.07 -3.62 4.90
C ILE A 80 0.38 -2.63 5.83
N ILE A 81 0.13 -1.42 5.33
CA ILE A 81 -0.54 -0.35 6.07
C ILE A 81 -1.87 -0.03 5.38
N ASN A 82 -2.96 0.02 6.15
CA ASN A 82 -4.21 0.55 5.64
C ASN A 82 -4.04 2.04 5.36
N VAL A 83 -4.30 2.46 4.12
CA VAL A 83 -4.23 3.86 3.71
C VAL A 83 -5.23 4.66 4.55
N PRO A 84 -4.75 5.68 5.30
CA PRO A 84 -5.63 6.52 6.11
C PRO A 84 -6.75 7.16 5.29
N PRO A 85 -8.01 7.18 5.78
CA PRO A 85 -9.12 7.80 5.04
C PRO A 85 -8.86 9.25 4.67
N ASN A 86 -8.23 10.04 5.55
CA ASN A 86 -7.85 11.42 5.27
C ASN A 86 -6.92 11.56 4.05
N PHE A 87 -6.08 10.56 3.75
CA PHE A 87 -5.20 10.59 2.58
C PHE A 87 -6.00 10.30 1.31
N MET A 88 -6.90 9.31 1.37
CA MET A 88 -7.84 9.02 0.27
C MET A 88 -8.70 10.24 -0.04
N PHE A 89 -9.25 10.92 0.96
CA PHE A 89 -10.03 12.15 0.78
C PHE A 89 -9.21 13.30 0.17
N LYS A 90 -7.98 13.54 0.65
CA LYS A 90 -7.08 14.57 0.09
C LYS A 90 -6.73 14.28 -1.38
N ALA A 91 -6.59 13.00 -1.73
CA ALA A 91 -6.35 12.55 -3.10
C ALA A 91 -7.63 12.46 -3.95
N LYS A 92 -8.80 12.87 -3.43
CA LYS A 92 -10.12 12.76 -4.08
C LYS A 92 -10.49 11.31 -4.47
N ILE A 93 -10.01 10.34 -3.72
CA ILE A 93 -10.30 8.92 -3.90
C ILE A 93 -11.50 8.55 -3.04
N PHE A 94 -12.65 8.35 -3.67
CA PHE A 94 -13.90 7.93 -3.02
C PHE A 94 -14.26 6.47 -3.31
N LYS A 95 -13.69 5.92 -4.38
CA LYS A 95 -13.75 4.51 -4.74
C LYS A 95 -12.34 4.07 -5.15
N PRO A 96 -11.79 3.01 -4.56
CA PRO A 96 -12.41 2.12 -3.57
C PRO A 96 -12.48 2.71 -2.16
N SER A 97 -13.28 2.09 -1.27
CA SER A 97 -13.50 2.58 0.11
C SER A 97 -12.33 2.31 1.06
N ARG A 98 -11.49 1.34 0.72
CA ARG A 98 -10.29 0.98 1.48
C ARG A 98 -9.17 0.66 0.50
N LEU A 99 -7.98 1.11 0.85
CA LEU A 99 -6.73 0.78 0.16
C LEU A 99 -5.71 0.32 1.19
N CYS A 100 -4.88 -0.63 0.81
CA CYS A 100 -3.70 -1.05 1.54
C CYS A 100 -2.46 -0.66 0.74
N ALA A 101 -1.47 -0.13 1.43
CA ALA A 101 -0.18 0.26 0.88
C ALA A 101 0.92 -0.65 1.42
N ILE A 102 1.84 -1.04 0.55
CA ILE A 102 2.96 -1.91 0.91
C ILE A 102 4.23 -1.09 1.06
N TYR A 103 4.89 -1.29 2.19
CA TYR A 103 6.15 -0.68 2.55
C TYR A 103 7.21 -1.77 2.70
N ARG A 104 8.44 -1.45 2.27
CA ARG A 104 9.62 -2.26 2.53
C ARG A 104 10.34 -1.70 3.74
N LYS A 105 10.72 -2.54 4.68
CA LYS A 105 11.60 -2.18 5.80
C LYS A 105 13.03 -2.08 5.28
N ALA A 106 13.68 -0.97 5.58
CA ALA A 106 15.13 -0.88 5.51
C ALA A 106 15.67 -1.14 6.92
N THR A 107 16.31 -2.29 7.09
CA THR A 107 17.10 -2.66 8.27
C THR A 107 18.33 -1.79 8.37
#